data_AF-A0A4R8MKP6-F1
#
_entry.id   AF-A0A4R8MKP6-F1
#
_cell.length_a   1.000
_cell.length_b   1.000
_cell.length_c   1.000
_cell.angle_alpha   90.00
_cell.angle_beta   90.00
_cell.angle_gamma   90.00
#
_symmetry.space_group_name_H-M   'P 1'
#
loop_
_entity.id
_entity.type
_entity.pdbx_description
1 polymer ?
#
loop_
_entity_poly.entity_id
_entity_poly.type
_entity_poly.pdbx_seq_one_letter_code
_entity_poly.pdbx_strand_id
1 'polypeptide(L)'
;MDQSKKAIGFFVSLGILVLGYLLVTTKQIEAFSDFALLEWQIKLALQGKFYLPYDSLLQDPNFQFFPLPDLFFHVHKGFVYSTFPNFYPIFSAPFYAINEQVGIRFAQFILFFLSIYIFYQIKKDKIATILLLFGSSISLYIFLIHDTILFFFLEISILFLFHRRWTVFPGILSICLVWMRPEMVFSIFLILIFFSKEKNWKKIIITFIVTGFVFSIVNKLTLGTFFPLRLVKSPKFNFNADTSLFLFKILLEQIPIFILFIFYLSKAIIRKKKLYQYISLILITFLLVLISPNTGGHNTPRYFYGLFPLYILLFRDNGNETTNTKLTNTWGVLCFILALYQINLLFQKSKELTKISKYQTNTVQMIRKIKDKVLVFNNSDFSFVNLPALETLPNSEAQKELLLLRPNFSKKTFIQILSAKNVDSFVFLELPPSPIPLGLIVSNPNNRKLGEYKKGIQYQLPNALLPIQITEYKRQ
;
A
#
# COMPACT_ATOMS: atom_id res chain seq x y z
N MET A 1 5.63 -40.06 -11.46
CA MET A 1 6.20 -38.69 -11.41
C MET A 1 5.45 -37.72 -12.33
N ASP A 2 4.95 -38.20 -13.47
CA ASP A 2 4.21 -37.38 -14.46
C ASP A 2 2.86 -36.83 -14.01
N GLN A 3 2.01 -37.63 -13.34
CA GLN A 3 0.72 -37.14 -12.85
C GLN A 3 0.86 -35.93 -11.91
N SER A 4 1.90 -35.94 -11.07
CA SER A 4 2.19 -34.82 -10.16
C SER A 4 2.86 -33.62 -10.86
N LYS A 5 3.43 -33.76 -12.06
CA LYS A 5 3.88 -32.62 -12.89
C LYS A 5 2.69 -32.00 -13.62
N LYS A 6 1.80 -32.86 -14.16
CA LYS A 6 0.53 -32.47 -14.79
C LYS A 6 -0.36 -31.68 -13.82
N ALA A 7 -0.44 -32.06 -12.55
CA ALA A 7 -1.23 -31.34 -11.54
C ALA A 7 -0.71 -29.92 -11.23
N ILE A 8 0.60 -29.71 -11.05
CA ILE A 8 1.15 -28.35 -10.89
C ILE A 8 0.90 -27.54 -12.16
N GLY A 9 1.18 -28.14 -13.33
CA GLY A 9 0.91 -27.52 -14.62
C GLY A 9 -0.54 -27.04 -14.70
N PHE A 10 -1.50 -27.89 -14.34
CA PHE A 10 -2.91 -27.54 -14.27
C PHE A 10 -3.19 -26.34 -13.36
N PHE A 11 -2.74 -26.37 -12.10
CA PHE A 11 -3.03 -25.28 -11.14
C PHE A 11 -2.34 -23.97 -11.52
N VAL A 12 -1.11 -24.02 -12.04
CA VAL A 12 -0.39 -22.84 -12.50
C VAL A 12 -1.04 -22.28 -13.76
N SER A 13 -1.38 -23.13 -14.74
CA SER A 13 -2.13 -22.72 -15.93
C SER A 13 -3.50 -22.14 -15.57
N LEU A 14 -4.22 -22.73 -14.62
CA LEU A 14 -5.48 -22.20 -14.11
C LEU A 14 -5.27 -20.82 -13.49
N GLY A 15 -4.23 -20.65 -12.67
CA GLY A 15 -3.87 -19.36 -12.09
C GLY A 15 -3.56 -18.31 -13.16
N ILE A 16 -2.74 -18.64 -14.17
CA ILE A 16 -2.42 -17.76 -15.29
C ILE A 16 -3.68 -17.39 -16.07
N LEU A 17 -4.54 -18.37 -16.37
CA LEU A 17 -5.78 -18.14 -17.12
C LEU A 17 -6.75 -17.24 -16.35
N VAL A 18 -7.02 -17.54 -15.07
CA VAL A 18 -7.95 -16.74 -14.26
C VAL A 18 -7.41 -15.34 -14.02
N LEU A 19 -6.16 -15.22 -13.57
CA LEU A 19 -5.57 -13.91 -13.27
C LEU A 19 -5.33 -13.11 -14.55
N GLY A 20 -4.99 -13.76 -15.67
CA GLY A 20 -4.86 -13.11 -16.98
C GLY A 20 -6.21 -12.63 -17.52
N TYR A 21 -7.26 -13.44 -17.42
CA TYR A 21 -8.62 -13.03 -17.77
C TYR A 21 -9.08 -11.84 -16.91
N LEU A 22 -8.86 -11.91 -15.61
CA LEU A 22 -9.16 -10.80 -14.70
C LEU A 22 -8.35 -9.55 -15.08
N LEU A 23 -7.05 -9.68 -15.33
CA LEU A 23 -6.18 -8.57 -15.71
C LEU A 23 -6.72 -7.82 -16.96
N VAL A 24 -7.20 -8.57 -17.95
CA VAL A 24 -7.80 -8.00 -19.18
C VAL A 24 -9.16 -7.36 -18.89
N THR A 25 -10.02 -8.02 -18.12
CA THR A 25 -11.38 -7.54 -17.84
C THR A 25 -11.41 -6.38 -16.84
N THR A 26 -10.39 -6.26 -15.98
CA THR A 26 -10.25 -5.19 -14.99
C THR A 26 -9.27 -4.09 -15.45
N LYS A 27 -8.87 -4.05 -16.72
CA LYS A 27 -7.92 -3.05 -17.23
C LYS A 27 -8.36 -1.61 -16.98
N GLN A 28 -9.67 -1.37 -16.89
CA GLN A 28 -10.30 -0.06 -16.68
C GLN A 28 -10.36 0.38 -15.21
N ILE A 29 -9.97 -0.48 -14.26
CA ILE A 29 -9.89 -0.05 -12.86
C ILE A 29 -8.85 1.07 -12.80
N GLU A 30 -9.16 2.20 -12.18
CA GLU A 30 -8.21 3.28 -11.87
C GLU A 30 -7.59 3.08 -10.49
N ALA A 31 -6.53 3.82 -10.19
CA ALA A 31 -5.88 3.84 -8.88
C ALA A 31 -6.81 4.44 -7.80
N PHE A 32 -7.06 3.70 -6.71
CA PHE A 32 -7.79 4.16 -5.52
C PHE A 32 -6.99 5.18 -4.66
N SER A 33 -7.60 5.76 -3.63
CA SER A 33 -7.09 6.88 -2.80
C SER A 33 -5.65 6.73 -2.28
N ASP A 34 -5.26 5.56 -1.75
CA ASP A 34 -3.89 5.31 -1.27
C ASP A 34 -2.86 5.21 -2.42
N PHE A 35 -3.32 4.98 -3.65
CA PHE A 35 -2.50 4.75 -4.84
C PHE A 35 -2.29 6.02 -5.66
N ALA A 36 -3.10 7.04 -5.41
CA ALA A 36 -2.95 8.35 -6.01
C ALA A 36 -1.60 8.98 -5.66
N LEU A 37 -1.20 8.96 -4.38
CA LEU A 37 0.12 9.44 -3.96
C LEU A 37 1.26 8.65 -4.64
N LEU A 38 1.13 7.32 -4.74
CA LEU A 38 2.14 6.49 -5.41
C LEU A 38 2.22 6.82 -6.90
N GLU A 39 1.08 7.00 -7.58
CA GLU A 39 1.04 7.39 -9.00
C GLU A 39 1.68 8.78 -9.21
N TRP A 40 1.37 9.75 -8.36
CA TRP A 40 1.99 11.07 -8.41
C TRP A 40 3.50 10.98 -8.22
N GLN A 41 3.97 10.21 -7.24
CA GLN A 41 5.40 9.96 -7.03
C GLN A 41 6.05 9.25 -8.22
N ILE A 42 5.35 8.33 -8.90
CA ILE A 42 5.84 7.66 -10.11
C ILE A 42 6.03 8.70 -11.23
N LYS A 43 5.03 9.57 -11.44
CA LYS A 43 5.11 10.66 -12.42
C LYS A 43 6.25 11.64 -12.11
N LEU A 44 6.46 11.97 -10.83
CA LEU A 44 7.58 12.81 -10.40
C LEU A 44 8.94 12.10 -10.60
N ALA A 45 9.02 10.79 -10.32
CA ALA A 45 10.24 10.01 -10.53
C ALA A 45 10.64 9.96 -12.02
N LEU A 46 9.68 9.91 -12.94
CA LEU A 46 9.93 10.03 -14.39
C LEU A 46 10.57 11.38 -14.79
N GLN A 47 10.37 12.42 -13.97
CA GLN A 47 11.00 13.73 -14.14
C GLN A 47 12.30 13.88 -13.36
N GLY A 48 12.76 12.82 -12.67
CA GLY A 48 13.89 12.91 -11.75
C GLY A 48 13.61 13.74 -10.48
N LYS A 49 12.34 13.98 -10.14
CA LYS A 49 11.93 14.70 -8.92
C LYS A 49 11.52 13.71 -7.83
N PHE A 50 12.11 13.86 -6.64
CA PHE A 50 11.86 12.98 -5.47
C PHE A 50 11.22 13.72 -4.28
N TYR A 51 10.78 14.95 -4.51
CA TYR A 51 10.02 15.77 -3.56
C TYR A 51 8.66 16.11 -4.17
N LEU A 52 7.69 16.38 -3.31
CA LEU A 52 6.35 16.81 -3.65
C LEU A 52 6.36 18.32 -3.86
N PRO A 53 6.00 18.84 -5.04
CA PRO A 53 5.97 20.28 -5.28
C PRO A 53 4.89 20.97 -4.43
N TYR A 54 5.16 22.22 -4.04
CA TYR A 54 4.19 23.08 -3.36
C TYR A 54 4.43 24.55 -3.71
N ASP A 55 3.59 25.09 -4.60
CA ASP A 55 3.78 26.43 -5.15
C ASP A 55 3.48 27.55 -4.14
N SER A 56 2.82 27.22 -3.03
CA SER A 56 2.42 28.17 -1.99
C SER A 56 3.39 28.24 -0.81
N LEU A 57 4.61 27.71 -0.95
CA LEU A 57 5.63 27.66 0.11
C LEU A 57 5.95 29.03 0.73
N LEU A 58 6.01 30.08 -0.08
CA LEU A 58 6.34 31.42 0.39
C LEU A 58 5.23 32.03 1.25
N GLN A 59 3.96 31.76 0.91
CA GLN A 59 2.80 32.26 1.63
C GLN A 59 2.42 31.37 2.82
N ASP A 60 2.72 30.08 2.73
CA ASP A 60 2.44 29.06 3.74
C ASP A 60 3.70 28.25 4.11
N PRO A 61 4.67 28.88 4.82
CA PRO A 61 5.93 28.23 5.20
C PRO A 61 5.75 27.09 6.21
N ASN A 62 4.58 27.03 6.86
CA ASN A 62 4.23 25.99 7.83
C ASN A 62 3.39 24.86 7.22
N PHE A 63 3.13 24.88 5.91
CA PHE A 63 2.39 23.84 5.18
C PHE A 63 0.99 23.57 5.75
N GLN A 64 0.31 24.60 6.28
CA GLN A 64 -1.03 24.49 6.85
C GLN A 64 -2.09 24.12 5.82
N PHE A 65 -1.85 24.42 4.53
CA PHE A 65 -2.78 24.13 3.44
C PHE A 65 -2.25 23.08 2.47
N PHE A 66 -1.12 22.46 2.77
CA PHE A 66 -0.54 21.42 1.91
C PHE A 66 -1.56 20.28 1.72
N PRO A 67 -1.78 19.81 0.47
CA PRO A 67 -2.90 18.93 0.13
C PRO A 67 -2.82 17.53 0.74
N LEU A 68 -1.71 17.17 1.39
CA LEU A 68 -1.56 15.93 2.14
C LEU A 68 -1.64 16.20 3.67
N PRO A 69 -2.17 15.25 4.47
CA PRO A 69 -2.03 15.27 5.93
C PRO A 69 -0.58 15.16 6.37
N ASP A 70 -0.27 15.70 7.55
CA ASP A 70 1.10 15.74 8.12
C ASP A 70 1.77 14.38 8.30
N LEU A 71 0.97 13.32 8.38
CA LEU A 71 1.43 11.94 8.44
C LEU A 71 2.10 11.51 7.14
N PHE A 72 1.67 12.06 5.99
CA PHE A 72 2.06 11.60 4.67
C PHE A 72 3.28 12.31 4.10
N PHE A 73 3.71 13.43 4.70
CA PHE A 73 4.88 14.17 4.25
C PHE A 73 5.83 14.60 5.39
N HIS A 74 7.08 14.84 5.01
CA HIS A 74 8.15 15.35 5.86
C HIS A 74 8.83 16.53 5.18
N VAL A 75 9.10 17.60 5.92
CA VAL A 75 9.75 18.80 5.39
C VAL A 75 11.20 18.82 5.84
N HIS A 76 12.12 18.93 4.89
CA HIS A 76 13.54 19.10 5.17
C HIS A 76 14.17 20.09 4.18
N LYS A 77 14.87 21.11 4.71
CA LYS A 77 15.53 22.18 3.93
C LYS A 77 14.59 22.84 2.91
N GLY A 78 13.33 23.07 3.28
CA GLY A 78 12.33 23.71 2.41
C GLY A 78 11.70 22.80 1.36
N PHE A 79 12.10 21.53 1.27
CA PHE A 79 11.49 20.55 0.37
C PHE A 79 10.54 19.63 1.12
N VAL A 80 9.46 19.22 0.44
CA VAL A 80 8.46 18.29 0.97
C VAL A 80 8.73 16.89 0.43
N TYR A 81 8.97 15.93 1.29
CA TYR A 81 9.22 14.53 0.93
C TYR A 81 8.04 13.66 1.37
N SER A 82 7.65 12.69 0.53
CA SER A 82 6.67 11.68 0.94
C SER A 82 7.25 10.78 2.03
N THR A 83 6.39 10.34 2.95
CA THR A 83 6.73 9.36 3.99
C THR A 83 6.50 7.91 3.55
N PHE A 84 5.88 7.70 2.38
CA PHE A 84 5.55 6.41 1.77
C PHE A 84 6.70 5.88 0.90
N PRO A 85 6.77 4.57 0.59
CA PRO A 85 8.00 3.90 0.19
C PRO A 85 8.66 4.59 -1.02
N ASN A 86 9.87 5.11 -0.82
CA ASN A 86 10.62 5.80 -1.86
C ASN A 86 11.05 4.90 -3.02
N PHE A 87 11.19 3.59 -2.78
CA PHE A 87 11.68 2.65 -3.79
C PHE A 87 10.63 2.23 -4.81
N TYR A 88 9.37 2.09 -4.41
CA TYR A 88 8.33 1.59 -5.32
C TYR A 88 8.09 2.53 -6.50
N PRO A 89 7.96 3.86 -6.32
CA PRO A 89 7.81 4.79 -7.43
C PRO A 89 8.96 4.75 -8.42
N ILE A 90 10.20 4.64 -7.92
CA ILE A 90 11.42 4.57 -8.73
C ILE A 90 11.43 3.29 -9.57
N PHE A 91 11.15 2.15 -8.94
CA PHE A 91 11.14 0.85 -9.63
C PHE A 91 9.98 0.73 -10.62
N SER A 92 8.84 1.36 -10.31
CA SER A 92 7.63 1.26 -11.14
C SER A 92 7.62 2.27 -12.30
N ALA A 93 8.41 3.35 -12.23
CA ALA A 93 8.45 4.40 -13.23
C ALA A 93 8.74 3.91 -14.66
N PRO A 94 9.74 3.04 -14.93
CA PRO A 94 9.96 2.52 -16.28
C PRO A 94 8.74 1.78 -16.84
N PHE A 95 8.04 1.01 -16.01
CA PHE A 95 6.84 0.28 -16.43
C PHE A 95 5.66 1.22 -16.69
N TYR A 96 5.56 2.29 -15.91
CA TYR A 96 4.58 3.36 -16.14
C TYR A 96 4.87 4.13 -17.44
N ALA A 97 6.13 4.36 -17.80
CA ALA A 97 6.48 5.03 -19.05
C ALA A 97 6.09 4.23 -20.30
N ILE A 98 6.09 2.89 -20.22
CA ILE A 98 5.78 2.02 -21.37
C ILE A 98 4.27 2.03 -21.68
N ASN A 99 3.42 1.89 -20.65
CA ASN A 99 1.97 1.78 -20.84
C ASN A 99 1.17 2.16 -19.58
N GLU A 100 1.61 3.24 -18.92
CA GLU A 100 0.97 3.84 -17.73
C GLU A 100 0.61 2.78 -16.66
N GLN A 101 -0.61 2.85 -16.14
CA GLN A 101 -1.13 1.94 -15.11
C GLN A 101 -1.13 0.47 -15.57
N VAL A 102 -1.38 0.21 -16.86
CA VAL A 102 -1.41 -1.15 -17.43
C VAL A 102 -0.02 -1.78 -17.38
N GLY A 103 1.03 -0.99 -17.68
CA GLY A 103 2.41 -1.44 -17.61
C GLY A 103 2.81 -1.88 -16.20
N ILE A 104 2.42 -1.12 -15.17
CA ILE A 104 2.66 -1.50 -13.77
C ILE A 104 1.95 -2.81 -13.42
N ARG A 105 0.65 -2.95 -13.76
CA ARG A 105 -0.11 -4.17 -13.45
C ARG A 105 0.47 -5.40 -14.12
N PHE A 106 0.95 -5.26 -15.36
CA PHE A 106 1.63 -6.34 -16.05
C PHE A 106 2.95 -6.73 -15.36
N ALA A 107 3.74 -5.76 -14.91
CA ALA A 107 4.95 -6.02 -14.13
C ALA A 107 4.62 -6.73 -12.80
N GLN A 108 3.57 -6.29 -12.09
CA GLN A 108 3.08 -6.96 -10.88
C GLN A 108 2.63 -8.40 -11.15
N PHE A 109 1.91 -8.63 -12.26
CA PHE A 109 1.51 -9.97 -12.67
C PHE A 109 2.73 -10.90 -12.84
N ILE A 110 3.76 -10.43 -13.57
CA ILE A 110 5.01 -11.19 -13.76
C ILE A 110 5.71 -11.44 -12.42
N LEU A 111 5.89 -10.40 -11.59
CA LEU A 111 6.57 -10.50 -10.30
C LEU A 111 5.86 -11.48 -9.36
N PHE A 112 4.53 -11.52 -9.38
CA PHE A 112 3.76 -12.46 -8.58
C PHE A 112 4.08 -13.92 -8.99
N PHE A 113 3.97 -14.26 -10.27
CA PHE A 113 4.29 -15.62 -10.73
C PHE A 113 5.77 -15.97 -10.56
N LEU A 114 6.68 -15.01 -10.73
CA LEU A 114 8.10 -15.20 -10.46
C LEU A 114 8.34 -15.51 -8.98
N SER A 115 7.61 -14.88 -8.08
CA SER A 115 7.65 -15.16 -6.64
C SER A 115 7.17 -16.58 -6.34
N ILE A 116 6.05 -17.02 -6.93
CA ILE A 116 5.55 -18.39 -6.81
C ILE A 116 6.60 -19.41 -7.31
N TYR A 117 7.26 -19.10 -8.44
CA TYR A 117 8.32 -19.94 -8.99
C TYR A 117 9.54 -20.01 -8.08
N ILE A 118 10.05 -18.88 -7.59
CA ILE A 118 11.20 -18.82 -6.67
C ILE A 118 10.87 -19.57 -5.38
N PHE A 119 9.66 -19.41 -4.83
CA PHE A 119 9.22 -20.14 -3.64
C PHE A 119 9.21 -21.65 -3.88
N TYR A 120 8.73 -22.11 -5.05
CA TYR A 120 8.84 -23.52 -5.43
C TYR A 120 10.29 -24.01 -5.45
N GLN A 121 11.26 -23.17 -5.84
CA GLN A 121 12.69 -23.55 -5.83
C GLN A 121 13.24 -23.80 -4.42
N ILE A 122 12.66 -23.18 -3.37
CA ILE A 122 13.12 -23.35 -1.97
C ILE A 122 12.87 -24.77 -1.48
N LYS A 123 11.66 -25.31 -1.65
CA LYS A 123 11.29 -26.62 -1.07
C LYS A 123 10.92 -27.70 -2.08
N LYS A 124 10.82 -27.34 -3.37
CA LYS A 124 10.28 -28.21 -4.45
C LYS A 124 8.93 -28.82 -4.09
N ASP A 125 8.18 -28.16 -3.21
CA ASP A 125 6.94 -28.65 -2.62
C ASP A 125 5.73 -28.11 -3.40
N LYS A 126 5.03 -29.03 -4.04
CA LYS A 126 3.94 -28.74 -4.98
C LYS A 126 2.72 -28.21 -4.25
N ILE A 127 2.39 -28.81 -3.11
CA ILE A 127 1.23 -28.42 -2.29
C ILE A 127 1.46 -27.03 -1.74
N ALA A 128 2.66 -26.78 -1.19
CA ALA A 128 3.04 -25.47 -0.68
C ALA A 128 2.94 -24.38 -1.74
N THR A 129 3.40 -24.66 -2.97
CA THR A 129 3.28 -23.72 -4.10
C THR A 129 1.83 -23.46 -4.49
N ILE A 130 0.98 -24.48 -4.56
CA ILE A 130 -0.45 -24.32 -4.87
C ILE A 130 -1.15 -23.52 -3.76
N LEU A 131 -0.82 -23.79 -2.49
CA LEU A 131 -1.32 -23.02 -1.35
C LEU A 131 -0.85 -21.57 -1.38
N LEU A 132 0.39 -21.28 -1.79
CA LEU A 132 0.83 -19.89 -1.91
C LEU A 132 0.06 -19.15 -3.02
N LEU A 133 -0.20 -19.84 -4.14
CA LEU A 133 -0.91 -19.30 -5.30
C LEU A 133 -2.41 -19.04 -5.02
N PHE A 134 -3.10 -19.97 -4.36
CA PHE A 134 -4.55 -19.91 -4.16
C PHE A 134 -5.01 -19.77 -2.71
N GLY A 135 -4.15 -20.03 -1.72
CA GLY A 135 -4.50 -19.93 -0.30
C GLY A 135 -4.28 -18.55 0.31
N SER A 136 -3.82 -17.58 -0.50
CA SER A 136 -3.55 -16.21 -0.05
C SER A 136 -4.37 -15.18 -0.83
N SER A 137 -4.75 -14.09 -0.16
CA SER A 137 -5.44 -12.95 -0.76
C SER A 137 -4.51 -12.01 -1.53
N ILE A 138 -3.22 -12.33 -1.64
CA ILE A 138 -2.20 -11.42 -2.17
C ILE A 138 -2.35 -11.17 -3.68
N SER A 139 -2.97 -12.11 -4.40
CA SER A 139 -3.25 -12.01 -5.84
C SER A 139 -4.20 -10.86 -6.19
N LEU A 140 -4.98 -10.35 -5.23
CA LEU A 140 -5.82 -9.15 -5.40
C LEU A 140 -4.99 -7.91 -5.77
N TYR A 141 -3.75 -7.82 -5.29
CA TYR A 141 -2.88 -6.65 -5.50
C TYR A 141 -2.21 -6.63 -6.86
N ILE A 142 -2.38 -7.66 -7.68
CA ILE A 142 -1.96 -7.62 -9.08
C ILE A 142 -2.78 -6.58 -9.86
N PHE A 143 -4.04 -6.38 -9.46
CA PHE A 143 -4.95 -5.45 -10.12
C PHE A 143 -4.86 -4.01 -9.58
N LEU A 144 -4.10 -3.80 -8.50
CA LEU A 144 -3.99 -2.53 -7.79
C LEU A 144 -2.56 -2.01 -7.89
N ILE A 145 -2.36 -0.74 -8.24
CA ILE A 145 -1.03 -0.10 -8.22
C ILE A 145 -0.60 0.04 -6.76
N HIS A 146 0.22 -0.89 -6.29
CA HIS A 146 0.58 -1.02 -4.88
C HIS A 146 1.94 -1.71 -4.75
N ASP A 147 2.74 -1.25 -3.79
CA ASP A 147 4.03 -1.86 -3.43
C ASP A 147 3.93 -3.31 -2.90
N THR A 148 2.73 -3.81 -2.58
CA THR A 148 2.51 -5.15 -1.98
C THR A 148 3.11 -6.30 -2.80
N ILE A 149 3.01 -6.28 -4.13
CA ILE A 149 3.55 -7.37 -4.96
C ILE A 149 5.08 -7.30 -5.05
N LEU A 150 5.66 -6.10 -5.18
CA LEU A 150 7.11 -5.92 -5.15
C LEU A 150 7.67 -6.37 -3.81
N PHE A 151 6.99 -6.00 -2.73
CA PHE A 151 7.31 -6.41 -1.38
C PHE A 151 7.31 -7.93 -1.22
N PHE A 152 6.24 -8.59 -1.67
CA PHE A 152 6.14 -10.05 -1.63
C PHE A 152 7.27 -10.73 -2.41
N PHE A 153 7.60 -10.20 -3.58
CA PHE A 153 8.72 -10.69 -4.38
C PHE A 153 10.06 -10.59 -3.65
N LEU A 154 10.34 -9.45 -3.01
CA LEU A 154 11.57 -9.24 -2.24
C LEU A 154 11.64 -10.19 -1.04
N GLU A 155 10.53 -10.40 -0.33
CA GLU A 155 10.45 -11.33 0.80
C GLU A 155 10.79 -12.77 0.36
N ILE A 156 10.15 -13.26 -0.69
CA ILE A 156 10.41 -14.60 -1.24
C ILE A 156 11.86 -14.71 -1.73
N SER A 157 12.40 -13.66 -2.34
CA SER A 157 13.81 -13.61 -2.78
C SER A 157 14.77 -13.71 -1.61
N ILE A 158 14.50 -13.02 -0.49
CA ILE A 158 15.30 -13.13 0.74
C ILE A 158 15.27 -14.56 1.28
N LEU A 159 14.08 -15.16 1.39
CA LEU A 159 13.93 -16.56 1.85
C LEU A 159 14.70 -17.53 0.94
N PHE A 160 14.67 -17.32 -0.37
CA PHE A 160 15.39 -18.14 -1.33
C PHE A 160 16.91 -18.00 -1.21
N LEU A 161 17.42 -16.76 -1.13
CA LEU A 161 18.85 -16.51 -0.95
C LEU A 161 19.36 -17.06 0.39
N PHE A 162 18.55 -16.91 1.43
CA PHE A 162 18.82 -17.52 2.73
C PHE A 162 18.93 -19.04 2.60
N HIS A 163 17.96 -19.70 1.96
CA HIS A 163 17.98 -21.15 1.72
C HIS A 163 19.19 -21.60 0.89
N ARG A 164 19.66 -20.77 -0.04
CA ARG A 164 20.90 -21.01 -0.81
C ARG A 164 22.18 -20.74 -0.01
N ARG A 165 22.07 -20.43 1.29
CA ARG A 165 23.17 -20.12 2.22
C ARG A 165 23.94 -18.84 1.88
N TRP A 166 23.36 -17.95 1.08
CA TRP A 166 23.94 -16.63 0.82
C TRP A 166 23.78 -15.76 2.07
N THR A 167 24.76 -14.92 2.36
CA THR A 167 24.77 -14.15 3.61
C THR A 167 24.65 -12.64 3.43
N VAL A 168 25.27 -12.09 2.39
CA VAL A 168 25.34 -10.63 2.21
C VAL A 168 24.04 -10.09 1.60
N PHE A 169 23.68 -10.57 0.41
CA PHE A 169 22.48 -10.14 -0.30
C PHE A 169 21.18 -10.22 0.50
N PRO A 170 20.84 -11.31 1.22
CA PRO A 170 19.62 -11.31 2.02
C PRO A 170 19.63 -10.27 3.14
N GLY A 171 20.79 -9.94 3.73
CA GLY A 171 20.91 -8.85 4.71
C GLY A 171 20.62 -7.48 4.11
N ILE A 172 21.17 -7.20 2.92
CA ILE A 172 20.92 -5.96 2.16
C ILE A 172 19.43 -5.85 1.76
N LEU A 173 18.87 -6.91 1.18
CA LEU A 173 17.46 -6.89 0.78
C LEU A 173 16.51 -6.77 1.98
N SER A 174 16.87 -7.38 3.13
CA SER A 174 16.11 -7.25 4.37
C SER A 174 16.06 -5.80 4.85
N ILE A 175 17.17 -5.06 4.81
CA ILE A 175 17.14 -3.65 5.21
C ILE A 175 16.36 -2.79 4.20
N CYS A 176 16.46 -3.07 2.90
CA CYS A 176 15.63 -2.41 1.88
C CYS A 176 14.13 -2.61 2.18
N LEU A 177 13.73 -3.84 2.56
CA LEU A 177 12.36 -4.13 2.96
C LEU A 177 11.92 -3.34 4.20
N VAL A 178 12.75 -3.25 5.23
CA VAL A 178 12.44 -2.43 6.43
C VAL A 178 12.30 -0.95 6.07
N TRP A 179 13.14 -0.45 5.17
CA TRP A 179 13.06 0.94 4.73
C TRP A 179 11.83 1.23 3.87
N MET A 180 11.30 0.24 3.16
CA MET A 180 10.00 0.34 2.49
C MET A 180 8.84 0.25 3.48
N ARG A 181 8.90 -0.69 4.44
CA ARG A 181 7.86 -0.97 5.42
C ARG A 181 8.46 -1.33 6.78
N PRO A 182 8.56 -0.38 7.73
CA PRO A 182 9.23 -0.60 9.00
C PRO A 182 8.65 -1.73 9.85
N GLU A 183 7.36 -2.03 9.70
CA GLU A 183 6.68 -3.16 10.34
C GLU A 183 7.33 -4.52 10.02
N MET A 184 8.10 -4.64 8.94
CA MET A 184 8.77 -5.88 8.57
C MET A 184 10.03 -6.22 9.35
N VAL A 185 10.46 -5.34 10.25
CA VAL A 185 11.54 -5.65 11.17
C VAL A 185 11.24 -6.96 11.93
N PHE A 186 9.98 -7.19 12.30
CA PHE A 186 9.54 -8.41 12.99
C PHE A 186 9.67 -9.68 12.12
N SER A 187 9.32 -9.59 10.84
CA SER A 187 9.40 -10.71 9.89
C SER A 187 10.85 -11.11 9.60
N ILE A 188 11.78 -10.16 9.59
CA ILE A 188 13.21 -10.44 9.42
C ILE A 188 13.76 -11.18 10.65
N PHE A 189 13.34 -10.80 11.86
CA PHE A 189 13.70 -11.54 13.06
C PHE A 189 13.11 -12.96 13.08
N LEU A 190 11.91 -13.16 12.53
CA LEU A 190 11.32 -14.49 12.36
C LEU A 190 12.15 -15.39 11.44
N ILE A 191 12.68 -14.86 10.33
CA ILE A 191 13.54 -15.62 9.42
C ILE A 191 14.74 -16.20 10.20
N LEU A 192 15.31 -15.46 11.14
CA LEU A 192 16.40 -15.95 12.00
C LEU A 192 15.96 -17.11 12.91
N ILE A 193 14.71 -17.08 13.42
CA ILE A 193 14.13 -18.16 14.24
C ILE A 193 13.89 -19.43 13.40
N PHE A 194 13.50 -19.27 12.14
CA PHE A 194 13.25 -20.39 11.23
C PHE A 194 14.52 -21.15 10.86
N PHE A 195 15.65 -20.45 10.80
CA PHE A 195 16.92 -21.01 10.34
C PHE A 195 18.06 -20.92 11.36
N SER A 196 17.75 -20.79 12.64
CA SER A 196 18.74 -20.66 13.73
C SER A 196 19.78 -21.79 13.79
N LYS A 197 19.49 -22.94 13.16
CA LYS A 197 20.40 -24.09 13.03
C LYS A 197 21.48 -23.92 11.94
N GLU A 198 21.34 -22.96 11.03
CA GLU A 198 22.33 -22.73 9.98
C GLU A 198 23.48 -21.84 10.47
N LYS A 199 24.74 -22.17 10.13
CA LYS A 199 25.94 -21.45 10.61
C LYS A 199 26.05 -19.98 10.15
N ASN A 200 25.14 -19.52 9.30
CA ASN A 200 25.29 -18.30 8.51
C ASN A 200 24.42 -17.10 8.96
N TRP A 201 23.49 -17.29 9.90
CA TRP A 201 22.56 -16.23 10.33
C TRP A 201 23.25 -15.00 10.93
N LYS A 202 24.36 -15.21 11.67
CA LYS A 202 25.14 -14.11 12.27
C LYS A 202 25.66 -13.12 11.23
N LYS A 203 26.14 -13.63 10.09
CA LYS A 203 26.65 -12.79 9.00
C LYS A 203 25.54 -11.95 8.37
N ILE A 204 24.34 -12.51 8.24
CA ILE A 204 23.16 -11.79 7.73
C ILE A 204 22.79 -10.63 8.66
N ILE A 205 22.80 -10.86 9.98
CA ILE A 205 22.56 -9.79 10.96
C ILE A 205 23.62 -8.70 10.86
N ILE A 206 24.89 -9.08 10.79
CA ILE A 206 25.99 -8.11 10.66
C ILE A 206 25.78 -7.28 9.39
N THR A 207 25.50 -7.90 8.25
CA THR A 207 25.21 -7.18 7.01
C THR A 207 23.98 -6.28 7.15
N PHE A 208 22.89 -6.78 7.74
CA PHE A 208 21.69 -5.98 8.00
C PHE A 208 21.99 -4.74 8.85
N ILE A 209 22.75 -4.87 9.94
CA ILE A 209 23.12 -3.76 10.82
C ILE A 209 24.02 -2.77 10.09
N VAL A 210 25.07 -3.24 9.41
CA VAL A 210 26.02 -2.37 8.69
C VAL A 210 25.31 -1.61 7.57
N THR A 211 24.52 -2.31 6.75
CA THR A 211 23.76 -1.64 5.68
C THR A 211 22.68 -0.72 6.26
N GLY A 212 22.05 -1.08 7.39
CA GLY A 212 21.12 -0.22 8.12
C GLY A 212 21.77 1.06 8.63
N PHE A 213 23.00 1.00 9.11
CA PHE A 213 23.76 2.18 9.51
C PHE A 213 24.04 3.10 8.31
N VAL A 214 24.44 2.54 7.17
CA VAL A 214 24.63 3.30 5.92
C VAL A 214 23.32 3.97 5.48
N PHE A 215 22.22 3.22 5.46
CA PHE A 215 20.89 3.77 5.14
C PHE A 215 20.51 4.91 6.10
N SER A 216 20.81 4.76 7.40
CA SER A 216 20.54 5.80 8.41
C SER A 216 21.33 7.08 8.15
N ILE A 217 22.61 6.98 7.76
CA ILE A 217 23.44 8.13 7.38
C ILE A 217 22.85 8.81 6.14
N VAL A 218 22.57 8.04 5.08
CA VAL A 218 22.00 8.57 3.84
C VAL A 218 20.67 9.27 4.12
N ASN A 219 19.81 8.64 4.94
CA ASN A 219 18.53 9.20 5.35
C ASN A 219 18.69 10.48 6.19
N LYS A 220 19.72 10.55 7.05
CA LYS A 220 20.02 11.78 7.81
C LYS A 220 20.46 12.92 6.90
N LEU A 221 21.28 12.64 5.88
CA LEU A 221 21.76 13.64 4.93
C LEU A 221 20.66 14.14 3.99
N THR A 222 19.77 13.25 3.56
CA THR A 222 18.71 13.53 2.57
C THR A 222 17.42 14.04 3.20
N LEU A 223 16.99 13.41 4.30
CA LEU A 223 15.68 13.64 4.94
C LEU A 223 15.80 14.18 6.37
N GLY A 224 17.00 14.41 6.90
CA GLY A 224 17.20 14.98 8.24
C GLY A 224 16.94 14.02 9.41
N THR A 225 16.51 12.78 9.15
CA THR A 225 16.15 11.77 10.15
C THR A 225 17.04 10.53 10.07
N PHE A 226 17.40 9.92 11.20
CA PHE A 226 18.16 8.64 11.20
C PHE A 226 17.27 7.43 10.90
N PHE A 227 16.01 7.45 11.31
CA PHE A 227 15.05 6.37 11.12
C PHE A 227 14.16 6.58 9.88
N PRO A 228 13.59 5.52 9.29
CA PRO A 228 12.56 5.65 8.26
C PRO A 228 11.45 6.64 8.65
N LEU A 229 11.04 7.50 7.71
CA LEU A 229 10.10 8.59 7.98
C LEU A 229 8.78 8.12 8.61
N ARG A 230 8.28 6.94 8.23
CA ARG A 230 7.05 6.36 8.78
C ARG A 230 7.14 6.04 10.28
N LEU A 231 8.32 5.72 10.81
CA LEU A 231 8.52 5.57 12.26
C LEU A 231 8.52 6.94 12.96
N VAL A 232 9.12 7.95 12.33
CA VAL A 232 9.19 9.31 12.89
C VAL A 232 7.83 10.00 12.89
N LYS A 233 7.02 9.77 11.84
CA LYS A 233 5.73 10.42 11.61
C LYS A 233 4.52 9.61 12.08
N SER A 234 4.72 8.42 12.65
CA SER A 234 3.65 7.49 13.02
C SER A 234 2.54 8.19 13.82
N PRO A 235 1.26 7.94 13.50
CA PRO A 235 0.17 8.46 14.34
C PRO A 235 0.32 7.88 15.74
N LYS A 236 -0.11 8.63 16.76
CA LYS A 236 -0.20 8.11 18.13
C LYS A 236 -1.04 6.84 18.09
N PHE A 237 -0.44 5.73 18.52
CA PHE A 237 -1.13 4.45 18.58
C PHE A 237 -2.24 4.54 19.62
N ASN A 238 -3.48 4.32 19.19
CA ASN A 238 -4.62 4.15 20.06
C ASN A 238 -5.14 2.72 19.86
N PHE A 239 -5.12 1.92 20.92
CA PHE A 239 -5.70 0.60 20.88
C PHE A 239 -7.22 0.71 20.68
N ASN A 240 -7.74 0.04 19.65
CA ASN A 240 -9.16 -0.04 19.36
C ASN A 240 -9.59 -1.51 19.22
N ALA A 241 -10.48 -1.95 20.12
CA ALA A 241 -10.99 -3.31 20.14
C ALA A 241 -11.79 -3.66 18.86
N ASP A 242 -12.57 -2.71 18.32
CA ASP A 242 -13.37 -2.91 17.11
C ASP A 242 -12.47 -3.17 15.90
N THR A 243 -11.39 -2.40 15.77
CA THR A 243 -10.38 -2.60 14.73
C THR A 243 -9.74 -3.98 14.84
N SER A 244 -9.41 -4.39 16.06
CA SER A 244 -8.78 -5.69 16.32
C SER A 244 -9.72 -6.85 15.95
N LEU A 245 -10.99 -6.79 16.37
CA LEU A 245 -12.02 -7.78 16.04
C LEU A 245 -12.26 -7.86 14.53
N PHE A 246 -12.30 -6.71 13.86
CA PHE A 246 -12.43 -6.64 12.41
C PHE A 246 -11.24 -7.31 11.69
N LEU A 247 -10.01 -7.06 12.13
CA LEU A 247 -8.82 -7.70 11.58
C LEU A 247 -8.81 -9.22 11.81
N PHE A 248 -9.28 -9.69 12.98
CA PHE A 248 -9.47 -11.13 13.22
C PHE A 248 -10.49 -11.75 12.27
N LYS A 249 -11.62 -11.07 12.05
CA LYS A 249 -12.63 -11.52 11.09
C LYS A 249 -12.01 -11.68 9.69
N ILE A 250 -11.25 -10.68 9.23
CA ILE A 250 -10.53 -10.75 7.95
C ILE A 250 -9.54 -11.94 7.93
N LEU A 251 -8.79 -12.14 9.01
CA LEU A 251 -7.80 -13.22 9.11
C LEU A 251 -8.45 -14.60 8.93
N LEU A 252 -9.66 -14.80 9.46
CA LEU A 252 -10.41 -16.04 9.33
C LEU A 252 -11.12 -16.16 7.97
N GLU A 253 -11.76 -15.09 7.48
CA GLU A 253 -12.55 -15.15 6.26
C GLU A 253 -11.71 -15.10 4.99
N GLN A 254 -10.64 -14.29 4.95
CA GLN A 254 -9.89 -14.00 3.72
C GLN A 254 -8.56 -14.76 3.61
N ILE A 255 -8.09 -15.44 4.65
CA ILE A 255 -6.76 -16.08 4.67
C ILE A 255 -6.86 -17.58 5.04
N PRO A 256 -7.24 -18.45 4.09
CA PRO A 256 -7.36 -19.90 4.34
C PRO A 256 -6.08 -20.56 4.87
N ILE A 257 -4.90 -20.05 4.48
CA ILE A 257 -3.60 -20.52 5.00
C ILE A 257 -3.53 -20.37 6.52
N PHE A 258 -4.11 -19.32 7.10
CA PHE A 258 -4.05 -19.13 8.55
C PHE A 258 -4.87 -20.20 9.29
N ILE A 259 -6.05 -20.56 8.78
CA ILE A 259 -6.87 -21.64 9.34
C ILE A 259 -6.12 -22.98 9.26
N LEU A 260 -5.54 -23.28 8.09
CA LEU A 260 -4.70 -24.48 7.91
C LEU A 260 -3.55 -24.49 8.92
N PHE A 261 -2.95 -23.33 9.19
CA PHE A 261 -1.88 -23.19 10.17
C PHE A 261 -2.31 -23.50 11.60
N ILE A 262 -3.50 -23.08 12.01
CA ILE A 262 -4.06 -23.45 13.32
C ILE A 262 -4.21 -24.98 13.43
N PHE A 263 -4.78 -25.65 12.43
CA PHE A 263 -4.90 -27.11 12.43
C PHE A 263 -3.55 -27.82 12.54
N TYR A 264 -2.54 -27.32 11.81
CA TYR A 264 -1.18 -27.86 11.86
C TYR A 264 -0.51 -27.63 13.22
N LEU A 265 -0.73 -26.48 13.85
CA LEU A 265 -0.28 -26.24 15.21
C LEU A 265 -0.90 -27.24 16.19
N SER A 266 -2.22 -27.45 16.16
CA SER A 266 -2.89 -28.43 17.03
C SER A 266 -2.27 -29.82 16.89
N LYS A 267 -2.00 -30.23 15.65
CA LYS A 267 -1.31 -31.50 15.35
C LYS A 267 0.13 -31.51 15.85
N ALA A 268 0.86 -30.40 15.76
CA ALA A 268 2.23 -30.27 16.24
C ALA A 268 2.31 -30.33 17.78
N ILE A 269 1.33 -29.74 18.49
CA ILE A 269 1.16 -29.84 19.94
C ILE A 269 1.00 -31.30 20.34
N ILE A 270 0.06 -32.02 19.72
CA ILE A 270 -0.18 -33.46 19.98
C ILE A 270 1.10 -34.28 19.76
N ARG A 271 1.85 -33.96 18.71
CA ARG A 271 3.09 -34.66 18.34
C ARG A 271 4.35 -34.17 19.07
N LYS A 272 4.24 -33.15 19.94
CA LYS A 272 5.35 -32.50 20.66
C LYS A 272 6.52 -32.05 19.76
N LYS A 273 6.25 -31.68 18.50
CA LYS A 273 7.31 -31.30 17.53
C LYS A 273 7.41 -29.78 17.38
N LYS A 274 8.62 -29.24 17.60
CA LYS A 274 9.05 -27.86 17.25
C LYS A 274 8.02 -26.75 17.55
N LEU A 275 7.39 -26.79 18.74
CA LEU A 275 6.35 -25.82 19.11
C LEU A 275 6.80 -24.36 19.06
N TYR A 276 8.06 -24.06 19.38
CA TYR A 276 8.55 -22.68 19.48
C TYR A 276 8.36 -21.89 18.18
N GLN A 277 8.60 -22.50 17.00
CA GLN A 277 8.47 -21.81 15.71
C GLN A 277 7.02 -21.44 15.42
N TYR A 278 6.07 -22.32 15.76
CA TYR A 278 4.64 -22.05 15.59
C TYR A 278 4.15 -20.99 16.58
N ILE A 279 4.55 -21.09 17.85
CA ILE A 279 4.17 -20.13 18.90
C ILE A 279 4.70 -18.72 18.56
N SER A 280 5.96 -18.60 18.13
CA SER A 280 6.52 -17.31 17.71
C SER A 280 5.75 -16.68 16.54
N LEU A 281 5.35 -17.49 15.56
CA LEU A 281 4.60 -16.99 14.41
C LEU A 281 3.20 -16.54 14.81
N ILE A 282 2.53 -17.28 15.71
CA ILE A 282 1.25 -16.87 16.30
C ILE A 282 1.39 -15.56 17.07
N LEU A 283 2.38 -15.46 17.96
CA LEU A 283 2.61 -14.27 18.76
C LEU A 283 2.79 -13.03 17.88
N ILE A 284 3.56 -13.16 16.79
CA ILE A 284 3.78 -12.05 15.86
C ILE A 284 2.53 -11.75 15.04
N THR A 285 1.75 -12.76 14.67
CA THR A 285 0.44 -12.53 14.04
C THR A 285 -0.44 -11.67 14.94
N PHE A 286 -0.57 -12.06 16.21
CA PHE A 286 -1.34 -11.29 17.19
C PHE A 286 -0.77 -9.89 17.41
N LEU A 287 0.55 -9.77 17.52
CA LEU A 287 1.21 -8.47 17.68
C LEU A 287 0.97 -7.56 16.46
N LEU A 288 0.96 -8.10 15.24
CA LEU A 288 0.60 -7.33 14.05
C LEU A 288 -0.88 -6.97 14.00
N VAL A 289 -1.80 -7.83 14.48
CA VAL A 289 -3.22 -7.45 14.65
C VAL A 289 -3.34 -6.26 15.61
N LEU A 290 -2.64 -6.33 16.75
CA LEU A 290 -2.75 -5.34 17.82
C LEU A 290 -2.08 -4.01 17.47
N ILE A 291 -0.91 -4.04 16.82
CA ILE A 291 -0.11 -2.85 16.49
C ILE A 291 -0.54 -2.23 15.16
N SER A 292 -1.38 -2.93 14.36
CA SER A 292 -1.85 -2.42 13.08
C SER A 292 -2.43 -1.01 13.26
N PRO A 293 -1.80 0.01 12.66
CA PRO A 293 -2.24 1.39 12.83
C PRO A 293 -3.55 1.55 12.07
N ASN A 294 -4.67 1.37 12.74
CA ASN A 294 -6.06 1.74 12.41
C ASN A 294 -6.51 1.66 10.93
N THR A 295 -7.66 0.99 10.73
CA THR A 295 -8.76 1.23 9.75
C THR A 295 -8.57 2.21 8.56
N GLY A 296 -7.42 2.25 7.89
CA GLY A 296 -7.37 2.73 6.51
C GLY A 296 -8.26 1.78 5.71
N GLY A 297 -9.29 2.30 5.04
CA GLY A 297 -10.48 1.61 4.52
C GLY A 297 -10.27 0.50 3.48
N HIS A 298 -9.23 -0.31 3.63
CA HIS A 298 -8.77 -1.28 2.66
C HIS A 298 -9.33 -2.67 2.86
N ASN A 299 -10.09 -2.94 3.94
CA ASN A 299 -10.72 -4.23 4.24
C ASN A 299 -9.84 -5.45 3.90
N THR A 300 -8.52 -5.31 4.02
CA THR A 300 -7.54 -6.27 3.50
C THR A 300 -6.41 -6.51 4.50
N PRO A 301 -5.94 -7.76 4.62
CA PRO A 301 -4.95 -8.17 5.62
C PRO A 301 -3.50 -7.78 5.27
N ARG A 302 -3.26 -6.54 4.81
CA ARG A 302 -1.98 -6.15 4.19
C ARG A 302 -0.74 -6.29 5.07
N TYR A 303 -0.92 -6.25 6.37
CA TYR A 303 0.15 -6.41 7.35
C TYR A 303 0.55 -7.88 7.55
N PHE A 304 -0.31 -8.82 7.18
CA PHE A 304 -0.08 -10.27 7.34
C PHE A 304 0.65 -10.90 6.15
N TYR A 305 0.82 -10.18 5.04
CA TYR A 305 1.44 -10.72 3.83
C TYR A 305 2.87 -11.21 4.05
N GLY A 306 3.61 -10.49 4.91
CA GLY A 306 4.94 -10.89 5.38
C GLY A 306 4.99 -12.17 6.23
N LEU A 307 3.85 -12.82 6.48
CA LEU A 307 3.75 -14.05 7.25
C LEU A 307 3.28 -15.23 6.39
N PHE A 308 2.66 -14.98 5.23
CA PHE A 308 2.10 -16.05 4.38
C PHE A 308 3.13 -17.08 3.92
N PRO A 309 4.31 -16.67 3.40
CA PRO A 309 5.35 -17.63 3.07
C PRO A 309 5.81 -18.42 4.30
N LEU A 310 5.90 -17.77 5.47
CA LEU A 310 6.35 -18.38 6.71
C LEU A 310 5.37 -19.43 7.24
N TYR A 311 4.06 -19.17 7.21
CA TYR A 311 3.04 -20.17 7.58
C TYR A 311 3.18 -21.43 6.72
N ILE A 312 3.31 -21.25 5.40
CA ILE A 312 3.41 -22.37 4.46
C ILE A 312 4.72 -23.14 4.65
N LEU A 313 5.83 -22.45 4.93
CA LEU A 313 7.10 -23.10 5.22
C LEU A 313 6.99 -24.00 6.47
N LEU A 314 6.13 -23.68 7.44
CA LEU A 314 5.93 -24.49 8.64
C LEU A 314 5.06 -25.73 8.44
N PHE A 315 4.22 -25.80 7.40
CA PHE A 315 3.35 -26.97 7.16
C PHE A 315 4.10 -28.29 6.94
N ARG A 316 5.42 -28.26 6.75
CA ARG A 316 6.23 -29.45 6.55
C ARG A 316 7.15 -29.74 7.73
N ASP A 317 7.15 -31.00 8.14
CA ASP A 317 8.11 -31.55 9.08
C ASP A 317 9.52 -31.46 8.46
N ASN A 318 10.33 -30.50 8.93
CA ASN A 318 11.72 -30.26 8.49
C ASN A 318 12.69 -31.44 8.78
N GLY A 319 12.17 -32.65 9.05
CA GLY A 319 12.96 -33.84 9.36
C GLY A 319 13.38 -34.65 8.12
N ASN A 320 12.72 -34.48 6.97
CA ASN A 320 13.07 -35.16 5.73
C ASN A 320 13.19 -34.15 4.59
N GLU A 321 14.43 -33.74 4.30
CA GLU A 321 14.78 -32.78 3.22
C GLU A 321 14.38 -33.28 1.82
N THR A 322 14.04 -34.57 1.65
CA THR A 322 13.79 -35.20 0.35
C THR A 322 12.39 -35.77 0.14
N THR A 323 11.42 -35.52 1.05
CA THR A 323 10.03 -35.91 0.76
C THR A 323 9.44 -35.00 -0.31
N ASN A 324 9.63 -35.39 -1.58
CA ASN A 324 8.72 -35.03 -2.66
C ASN A 324 7.31 -35.32 -2.13
N THR A 325 6.60 -34.28 -1.68
CA THR A 325 5.22 -34.40 -1.21
C THR A 325 4.41 -34.85 -2.41
N LYS A 326 4.17 -36.16 -2.51
CA LYS A 326 3.27 -36.71 -3.52
C LYS A 326 1.91 -36.06 -3.26
N LEU A 327 1.40 -35.36 -4.26
CA LEU A 327 0.04 -34.84 -4.24
C LEU A 327 -0.89 -36.04 -4.16
N THR A 328 -1.43 -36.32 -2.97
CA THR A 328 -2.45 -37.36 -2.79
C THR A 328 -3.78 -36.86 -3.34
N ASN A 329 -4.72 -37.77 -3.63
CA ASN A 329 -6.05 -37.39 -4.11
C ASN A 329 -6.75 -36.43 -3.13
N THR A 330 -6.62 -36.67 -1.82
CA THR A 330 -7.16 -35.78 -0.77
C THR A 330 -6.60 -34.36 -0.87
N TRP A 331 -5.28 -34.22 -1.05
CA TRP A 331 -4.66 -32.91 -1.24
C TRP A 331 -5.04 -32.28 -2.58
N GLY A 332 -5.19 -33.07 -3.64
CA GLY A 332 -5.70 -32.59 -4.92
C GLY A 332 -7.08 -31.98 -4.80
N VAL A 333 -8.00 -32.66 -4.10
CA VAL A 333 -9.37 -32.18 -3.83
C VAL A 333 -9.35 -30.92 -2.96
N LEU A 334 -8.58 -30.91 -1.87
CA LEU A 334 -8.46 -29.73 -1.00
C LEU A 334 -7.91 -28.52 -1.75
N CYS A 335 -6.84 -28.69 -2.53
CA CYS A 335 -6.28 -27.64 -3.37
C CYS A 335 -7.28 -27.15 -4.43
N PHE A 336 -8.09 -28.04 -5.00
CA PHE A 336 -9.12 -27.68 -5.96
C PHE A 336 -10.24 -26.85 -5.32
N ILE A 337 -10.74 -27.26 -4.15
CA ILE A 337 -11.75 -26.49 -3.39
C ILE A 337 -11.20 -25.11 -3.01
N LEU A 338 -9.94 -25.04 -2.55
CA LEU A 338 -9.28 -23.77 -2.26
C LEU A 338 -9.13 -22.88 -3.49
N ALA A 339 -8.78 -23.46 -4.64
CA ALA A 339 -8.71 -22.73 -5.89
C ALA A 339 -10.09 -22.17 -6.28
N LEU A 340 -11.16 -22.96 -6.20
CA LEU A 340 -12.52 -22.47 -6.48
C LEU A 340 -12.95 -21.35 -5.53
N TYR A 341 -12.68 -21.51 -4.23
CA TYR A 341 -12.95 -20.47 -3.22
C TYR A 341 -12.23 -19.17 -3.57
N GLN A 342 -10.93 -19.25 -3.84
CA GLN A 342 -10.11 -18.09 -4.14
C GLN A 342 -10.51 -17.42 -5.45
N ILE A 343 -10.83 -18.20 -6.49
CA ILE A 343 -11.31 -17.68 -7.77
C ILE A 343 -12.61 -16.91 -7.54
N ASN A 344 -13.57 -17.48 -6.80
CA ASN A 344 -14.82 -16.79 -6.48
C ASN A 344 -14.57 -15.49 -5.68
N LEU A 345 -13.70 -15.53 -4.67
CA LEU A 345 -13.31 -14.34 -3.90
C LEU A 345 -12.70 -13.25 -4.81
N LEU A 346 -11.78 -13.64 -5.70
CA LEU A 346 -11.15 -12.74 -6.67
C LEU A 346 -12.19 -12.09 -7.59
N PHE A 347 -13.17 -12.84 -8.09
CA PHE A 347 -14.25 -12.30 -8.91
C PHE A 347 -15.13 -11.31 -8.14
N GLN A 348 -15.54 -11.65 -6.92
CA GLN A 348 -16.35 -10.78 -6.08
C GLN A 348 -15.61 -9.46 -5.78
N LYS A 349 -14.34 -9.55 -5.39
CA LYS A 349 -13.52 -8.38 -5.09
C LYS A 349 -13.21 -7.55 -6.34
N SER A 350 -12.97 -8.18 -7.48
CA SER A 350 -12.76 -7.46 -8.74
C SER A 350 -14.01 -6.66 -9.16
N LYS A 351 -15.22 -7.21 -8.96
CA LYS A 351 -16.47 -6.47 -9.19
C LYS A 351 -16.61 -5.27 -8.25
N GLU A 352 -16.30 -5.45 -6.97
CA GLU A 352 -16.33 -4.39 -5.97
C GLU A 352 -15.34 -3.27 -6.33
N LEU A 353 -14.10 -3.62 -6.68
CA LEU A 353 -13.08 -2.67 -7.12
C LEU A 353 -13.52 -1.93 -8.40
N THR A 354 -14.08 -2.63 -9.39
CA THR A 354 -14.58 -1.98 -10.62
C THR A 354 -15.69 -0.97 -10.31
N LYS A 355 -16.60 -1.32 -9.40
CA LYS A 355 -17.66 -0.41 -8.95
C LYS A 355 -17.07 0.85 -8.30
N ILE A 356 -16.17 0.68 -7.33
CA ILE A 356 -15.56 1.80 -6.60
C ILE A 356 -14.75 2.67 -7.58
N SER A 357 -13.97 2.08 -8.47
CA SER A 357 -13.19 2.80 -9.48
C SER A 357 -14.09 3.65 -10.37
N LYS A 358 -15.19 3.10 -10.90
CA LYS A 358 -16.13 3.88 -11.73
C LYS A 358 -16.63 5.13 -11.01
N TYR A 359 -16.98 5.02 -9.73
CA TYR A 359 -17.43 6.17 -8.95
C TYR A 359 -16.32 7.19 -8.71
N GLN A 360 -15.09 6.73 -8.46
CA GLN A 360 -13.94 7.61 -8.30
C GLN A 360 -13.64 8.36 -9.61
N THR A 361 -13.59 7.66 -10.74
CA THR A 361 -13.41 8.27 -12.07
C THR A 361 -14.47 9.32 -12.34
N ASN A 362 -15.75 9.02 -12.08
CA ASN A 362 -16.83 9.97 -12.23
C ASN A 362 -16.65 11.20 -11.32
N THR A 363 -16.26 10.98 -10.06
CA THR A 363 -16.03 12.06 -9.08
C THR A 363 -14.92 12.99 -9.57
N VAL A 364 -13.77 12.42 -9.96
CA VAL A 364 -12.61 13.16 -10.51
C VAL A 364 -12.99 13.91 -11.78
N GLN A 365 -13.73 13.28 -12.70
CA GLN A 365 -14.21 13.93 -13.92
C GLN A 365 -15.14 15.11 -13.65
N MET A 366 -16.04 15.00 -12.66
CA MET A 366 -16.91 16.12 -12.30
C MET A 366 -16.12 17.25 -11.62
N ILE A 367 -15.13 16.93 -10.79
CA ILE A 367 -14.24 17.94 -10.19
C ILE A 367 -13.36 18.61 -11.25
N ARG A 368 -12.90 17.89 -12.29
CA ARG A 368 -12.18 18.48 -13.43
C ARG A 368 -12.99 19.56 -14.14
N LYS A 369 -14.31 19.38 -14.29
CA LYS A 369 -15.21 20.36 -14.94
C LYS A 369 -15.38 21.67 -14.18
N ILE A 370 -15.01 21.74 -12.89
CA ILE A 370 -15.06 22.98 -12.11
C ILE A 370 -14.10 24.00 -12.73
N LYS A 371 -14.55 25.23 -13.00
CA LYS A 371 -13.74 26.24 -13.72
C LYS A 371 -12.67 26.88 -12.84
N ASP A 372 -12.92 26.98 -11.54
CA ASP A 372 -12.02 27.59 -10.58
C ASP A 372 -10.65 26.90 -10.53
N LYS A 373 -9.60 27.72 -10.49
CA LYS A 373 -8.21 27.24 -10.40
C LYS A 373 -7.84 26.73 -9.03
N VAL A 374 -8.47 27.27 -7.97
CA VAL A 374 -8.20 26.86 -6.58
C VAL A 374 -9.36 26.04 -6.05
N LEU A 375 -9.05 24.81 -5.67
CA LEU A 375 -9.99 23.88 -5.03
C LEU A 375 -9.54 23.65 -3.58
N VAL A 376 -10.47 23.84 -2.65
CA VAL A 376 -10.21 23.70 -1.21
C VAL A 376 -11.00 22.50 -0.71
N PHE A 377 -10.32 21.54 -0.09
CA PHE A 377 -10.93 20.33 0.45
C PHE A 377 -10.96 20.38 1.98
N ASN A 378 -12.02 19.90 2.61
CA ASN A 378 -12.07 19.73 4.07
C ASN A 378 -11.65 18.32 4.53
N ASN A 379 -11.49 17.40 3.58
CA ASN A 379 -11.21 16.00 3.83
C ASN A 379 -10.02 15.57 2.97
N SER A 380 -9.03 14.96 3.61
CA SER A 380 -7.80 14.56 2.96
C SER A 380 -7.99 13.50 1.89
N ASP A 381 -8.90 12.55 2.08
CA ASP A 381 -9.12 11.43 1.16
C ASP A 381 -9.57 11.92 -0.22
N PHE A 382 -10.35 13.00 -0.26
CA PHE A 382 -10.71 13.66 -1.52
C PHE A 382 -9.55 14.42 -2.15
N SER A 383 -8.75 15.12 -1.35
CA SER A 383 -7.54 15.77 -1.84
C SER A 383 -6.61 14.74 -2.49
N PHE A 384 -6.38 13.61 -1.81
CA PHE A 384 -5.55 12.51 -2.32
C PHE A 384 -6.03 11.95 -3.65
N VAL A 385 -7.30 11.58 -3.78
CA VAL A 385 -7.84 10.95 -5.00
C VAL A 385 -7.74 11.88 -6.21
N ASN A 386 -7.91 13.18 -6.00
CA ASN A 386 -7.92 14.16 -7.09
C ASN A 386 -6.51 14.60 -7.51
N LEU A 387 -5.53 14.47 -6.63
CA LEU A 387 -4.19 15.03 -6.81
C LEU A 387 -3.48 14.61 -8.10
N PRO A 388 -3.37 13.32 -8.47
CA PRO A 388 -2.66 12.89 -9.67
C PRO A 388 -3.40 13.20 -10.97
N ALA A 389 -4.70 13.50 -10.84
CA ALA A 389 -5.61 13.74 -11.94
C ALA A 389 -5.83 15.24 -12.21
N LEU A 390 -5.59 16.10 -11.23
CA LEU A 390 -5.74 17.56 -11.33
C LEU A 390 -4.41 18.30 -11.35
N GLU A 391 -3.34 17.66 -10.86
CA GLU A 391 -1.98 18.13 -11.03
C GLU A 391 -1.38 17.47 -12.27
N THR A 392 -1.52 18.14 -13.40
CA THR A 392 -0.88 17.70 -14.62
C THR A 392 0.44 18.43 -14.82
N LEU A 393 1.43 17.66 -15.29
CA LEU A 393 2.79 18.05 -15.65
C LEU A 393 2.80 19.34 -16.51
N PRO A 394 3.96 20.01 -16.70
CA PRO A 394 4.07 21.37 -17.23
C PRO A 394 3.35 21.70 -18.55
N ASN A 395 2.74 20.73 -19.24
CA ASN A 395 2.15 20.85 -20.57
C ASN A 395 0.71 20.31 -20.68
N SER A 396 -0.09 20.25 -19.60
CA SER A 396 -1.47 19.76 -19.69
C SER A 396 -2.47 20.72 -19.04
N GLU A 397 -3.62 20.83 -19.69
CA GLU A 397 -4.63 21.89 -19.57
C GLU A 397 -5.06 22.20 -18.13
N ALA A 398 -4.92 23.48 -17.76
CA ALA A 398 -5.30 24.12 -16.50
C ALA A 398 -4.84 23.39 -15.21
N GLN A 399 -3.59 23.66 -14.78
CA GLN A 399 -3.13 23.31 -13.43
C GLN A 399 -4.10 23.84 -12.38
N LYS A 400 -4.75 22.92 -11.64
CA LYS A 400 -5.54 23.26 -10.46
C LYS A 400 -4.66 23.20 -9.23
N GLU A 401 -4.81 24.19 -8.37
CA GLU A 401 -4.21 24.18 -7.05
C GLU A 401 -5.17 23.55 -6.06
N LEU A 402 -4.68 22.53 -5.34
CA LEU A 402 -5.44 21.85 -4.30
C LEU A 402 -4.93 22.29 -2.93
N LEU A 403 -5.83 22.80 -2.10
CA LEU A 403 -5.55 23.20 -0.73
C LEU A 403 -6.36 22.32 0.23
N LEU A 404 -5.72 21.83 1.29
CA LEU A 404 -6.40 21.09 2.35
C LEU A 404 -6.70 22.01 3.53
N LEU A 405 -7.98 22.20 3.85
CA LEU A 405 -8.42 22.95 5.01
C LEU A 405 -8.30 22.09 6.27
N ARG A 406 -7.48 22.54 7.21
CA ARG A 406 -7.19 21.84 8.46
C ARG A 406 -7.91 22.47 9.65
N PRO A 407 -8.10 21.73 10.76
CA PRO A 407 -8.61 22.32 11.99
C PRO A 407 -7.70 23.48 12.41
N ASN A 408 -8.30 24.60 12.84
CA ASN A 408 -7.58 25.80 13.28
C ASN A 408 -6.68 26.47 12.21
N PHE A 409 -7.04 26.35 10.93
CA PHE A 409 -6.30 27.02 9.85
C PHE A 409 -6.22 28.55 10.04
N SER A 410 -5.12 29.15 9.60
CA SER A 410 -4.95 30.60 9.60
C SER A 410 -5.73 31.24 8.44
N LYS A 411 -6.83 31.95 8.75
CA LYS A 411 -7.54 32.78 7.75
C LYS A 411 -6.63 33.80 7.07
N LYS A 412 -5.68 34.37 7.82
CA LYS A 412 -4.67 35.29 7.28
C LYS A 412 -3.85 34.62 6.18
N THR A 413 -3.32 33.44 6.46
CA THR A 413 -2.48 32.66 5.53
C THR A 413 -3.30 32.22 4.32
N PHE A 414 -4.52 31.73 4.53
CA PHE A 414 -5.42 31.34 3.44
C PHE A 414 -5.67 32.48 2.46
N ILE A 415 -6.05 33.66 2.97
CA ILE A 415 -6.27 34.84 2.14
C ILE A 415 -4.97 35.29 1.46
N GLN A 416 -3.83 35.23 2.14
CA GLN A 416 -2.54 35.56 1.53
C GLN A 416 -2.20 34.66 0.34
N ILE A 417 -2.48 33.35 0.41
CA ILE A 417 -2.31 32.43 -0.72
C ILE A 417 -3.20 32.88 -1.89
N LEU A 418 -4.50 33.08 -1.65
CA LEU A 418 -5.45 33.47 -2.69
C LEU A 418 -5.10 34.83 -3.32
N SER A 419 -4.73 35.83 -2.51
CA SER A 419 -4.36 37.16 -2.99
C SER A 419 -3.05 37.14 -3.78
N ALA A 420 -2.03 36.41 -3.32
CA ALA A 420 -0.74 36.33 -4.03
C ALA A 420 -0.87 35.71 -5.43
N LYS A 421 -1.90 34.90 -5.64
CA LYS A 421 -2.20 34.23 -6.91
C LYS A 421 -3.28 34.94 -7.74
N ASN A 422 -3.74 36.12 -7.30
CA ASN A 422 -4.82 36.89 -7.95
C ASN A 422 -6.06 36.03 -8.23
N VAL A 423 -6.51 35.29 -7.22
CA VAL A 423 -7.68 34.41 -7.34
C VAL A 423 -8.96 35.23 -7.21
N ASP A 424 -9.80 35.23 -8.26
CA ASP A 424 -11.11 35.92 -8.22
C ASP A 424 -12.20 35.05 -7.59
N SER A 425 -12.05 33.73 -7.66
CA SER A 425 -12.97 32.77 -7.04
C SER A 425 -12.28 31.45 -6.74
N PHE A 426 -12.77 30.77 -5.70
CA PHE A 426 -12.35 29.42 -5.33
C PHE A 426 -13.56 28.56 -5.01
N VAL A 427 -13.37 27.24 -5.10
CA VAL A 427 -14.41 26.27 -4.77
C VAL A 427 -14.03 25.47 -3.55
N PHE A 428 -14.95 25.38 -2.60
CA PHE A 428 -14.85 24.54 -1.42
C PHE A 428 -15.61 23.23 -1.63
N LEU A 429 -14.91 22.11 -1.47
CA LEU A 429 -15.39 20.74 -1.61
C LEU A 429 -15.44 20.09 -0.22
N GLU A 430 -16.65 19.82 0.27
CA GLU A 430 -16.87 19.35 1.64
C GLU A 430 -17.67 18.04 1.73
N LEU A 431 -17.30 17.16 2.67
CA LEU A 431 -18.15 16.05 3.11
C LEU A 431 -19.05 16.50 4.27
N PRO A 432 -20.39 16.46 4.14
CA PRO A 432 -21.30 16.76 5.23
C PRO A 432 -21.37 15.61 6.27
N PRO A 433 -21.45 15.91 7.57
CA PRO A 433 -21.29 17.23 8.18
C PRO A 433 -19.83 17.68 8.13
N SER A 434 -19.60 18.92 7.69
CA SER A 434 -18.26 19.48 7.57
C SER A 434 -17.67 19.70 8.96
N PRO A 435 -16.55 19.06 9.32
CA PRO A 435 -15.91 19.30 10.61
C PRO A 435 -15.33 20.71 10.70
N ILE A 436 -15.12 21.37 9.56
CA ILE A 436 -14.49 22.70 9.44
C ILE A 436 -15.29 23.51 8.40
N PRO A 437 -16.50 24.01 8.73
CA PRO A 437 -17.29 24.78 7.79
C PRO A 437 -16.64 26.15 7.55
N LEU A 438 -16.55 26.56 6.29
CA LEU A 438 -16.27 27.95 5.95
C LEU A 438 -17.53 28.79 6.18
N GLY A 439 -17.36 29.97 6.78
CA GLY A 439 -18.47 30.91 7.02
C GLY A 439 -19.03 31.50 5.72
N LEU A 440 -20.04 32.36 5.86
CA LEU A 440 -20.63 33.11 4.73
C LEU A 440 -19.62 34.06 4.06
N ILE A 441 -18.64 34.54 4.82
CA ILE A 441 -17.58 35.42 4.36
C ILE A 441 -16.24 34.89 4.87
N VAL A 442 -15.25 34.83 3.98
CA VAL A 442 -13.87 34.50 4.30
C VAL A 442 -13.02 35.72 3.98
N SER A 443 -12.44 36.33 5.00
CA SER A 443 -11.61 37.52 4.87
C SER A 443 -10.43 37.46 5.83
N ASN A 444 -9.41 38.29 5.55
CA ASN A 444 -8.28 38.42 6.45
C ASN A 444 -8.70 39.32 7.62
N PRO A 445 -8.63 38.83 8.87
CA PRO A 445 -9.07 39.61 10.04
C PRO A 445 -8.30 40.92 10.21
N ASN A 446 -7.07 40.99 9.69
CA ASN A 446 -6.17 42.12 9.93
C ASN A 446 -6.02 43.05 8.71
N ASN A 447 -6.53 42.66 7.53
CA ASN A 447 -6.41 43.49 6.33
C ASN A 447 -7.46 43.14 5.27
N ARG A 448 -8.58 43.86 5.28
CA ARG A 448 -9.67 43.69 4.32
C ARG A 448 -9.29 44.03 2.87
N LYS A 449 -8.23 44.83 2.66
CA LYS A 449 -7.76 45.20 1.30
C LYS A 449 -7.17 44.02 0.53
N LEU A 450 -6.80 42.93 1.21
CA LEU A 450 -6.33 41.70 0.56
C LEU A 450 -7.46 40.94 -0.15
N GLY A 451 -8.71 41.32 0.09
CA GLY A 451 -9.90 40.75 -0.55
C GLY A 451 -10.78 40.00 0.46
N GLU A 452 -12.08 40.08 0.23
CA GLU A 452 -13.09 39.32 0.95
C GLU A 452 -13.79 38.38 -0.02
N TYR A 453 -13.99 37.13 0.38
CA TYR A 453 -14.65 36.13 -0.44
C TYR A 453 -16.01 35.80 0.16
N LYS A 454 -17.07 36.06 -0.59
CA LYS A 454 -18.44 35.81 -0.17
C LYS A 454 -18.91 34.46 -0.71
N LYS A 455 -19.60 33.70 0.13
CA LYS A 455 -20.25 32.44 -0.25
C LYS A 455 -21.29 32.71 -1.33
N GLY A 456 -21.16 31.99 -2.43
CA GLY A 456 -22.06 32.00 -3.58
C GLY A 456 -22.91 30.73 -3.63
N ILE A 457 -22.95 30.10 -4.80
CA ILE A 457 -23.81 28.95 -5.09
C ILE A 457 -23.28 27.72 -4.34
N GLN A 458 -24.22 26.94 -3.78
CA GLN A 458 -23.94 25.68 -3.10
C GLN A 458 -24.80 24.56 -3.70
N TYR A 459 -24.18 23.45 -4.11
CA TYR A 459 -24.87 22.30 -4.71
C TYR A 459 -24.12 21.00 -4.43
N GLN A 460 -24.78 19.86 -4.58
CA GLN A 460 -24.13 18.55 -4.43
C GLN A 460 -23.41 18.15 -5.72
N LEU A 461 -22.21 17.58 -5.59
CA LEU A 461 -21.46 17.02 -6.71
C LEU A 461 -22.25 15.83 -7.30
N PRO A 462 -22.69 15.90 -8.56
CA PRO A 462 -23.50 14.84 -9.14
C PRO A 462 -22.68 13.57 -9.36
N ASN A 463 -23.33 12.41 -9.23
CA ASN A 463 -22.75 11.09 -9.53
C ASN A 463 -21.51 10.70 -8.71
N ALA A 464 -21.28 11.34 -7.56
CA ALA A 464 -20.26 10.96 -6.60
C ALA A 464 -20.79 9.86 -5.65
N LEU A 465 -19.93 8.93 -5.24
CA LEU A 465 -20.29 7.89 -4.25
C LEU A 465 -20.59 8.50 -2.87
N LEU A 466 -19.91 9.60 -2.55
CA LEU A 466 -20.04 10.32 -1.30
C LEU A 466 -20.82 11.62 -1.54
N PRO A 467 -21.60 12.11 -0.57
CA PRO A 467 -22.43 13.31 -0.71
C PRO A 467 -21.58 14.59 -0.66
N ILE A 468 -20.65 14.74 -1.61
CA ILE A 468 -19.72 15.87 -1.67
C ILE A 468 -20.50 17.12 -2.02
N GLN A 469 -20.37 18.15 -1.20
CA GLN A 469 -20.99 19.45 -1.41
C GLN A 469 -19.95 20.41 -2.00
N ILE A 470 -20.34 21.09 -3.08
CA ILE A 470 -19.59 22.16 -3.73
C ILE A 470 -20.15 23.49 -3.24
N THR A 471 -19.27 24.38 -2.79
CA THR A 471 -19.61 25.76 -2.47
C THR A 471 -18.65 26.70 -3.21
N GLU A 472 -19.18 27.57 -4.06
CA GLU A 472 -18.39 28.62 -4.72
C GLU A 472 -18.20 29.82 -3.80
N TYR A 473 -17.00 30.39 -3.79
CA TYR A 473 -16.68 31.64 -3.09
C TYR A 473 -16.09 32.64 -4.08
N LYS A 474 -16.66 33.84 -4.15
CA LYS A 474 -16.25 34.89 -5.10
C LYS A 474 -15.71 36.10 -4.36
N ARG A 475 -14.61 36.66 -4.88
CA ARG A 475 -13.99 37.88 -4.37
C ARG A 475 -14.94 39.08 -4.58
N GLN A 476 -14.99 39.96 -3.59
CA GLN A 476 -15.73 41.23 -3.63
C GLN A 476 -14.80 42.42 -3.76
#